data_AF-A0A0T7FMM7-F1
#
_entry.id   AF-A0A0T7FMM7-F1
#
_cell.length_a   1.000
_cell.length_b   1.000
_cell.length_c   1.000
_cell.angle_alpha   90.00
_cell.angle_beta   90.00
_cell.angle_gamma   90.00
#
_symmetry.space_group_name_H-M   'P 1'
#
loop_
_entity.id
_entity.type
_entity.pdbx_description
1 polymer ?
#
loop_
_entity_poly.entity_id
_entity_poly.type
_entity_poly.pdbx_seq_one_letter_code
_entity_poly.pdbx_strand_id
1 'polypeptide(L)'
;MVSGLGIPFQIFDREKIEGQLLHSSRGLELAKRYFPKSIEAWSNENPTPARLFKEHLNLACANCGTNLLEKPGKGVVSLWQKMRESPQQKDAFEQIHFTCFGHCDDVIGKRLRADKLIDGWEDIRDISIPTVYIRWVMSVLNELRSGVTYSDQAFENLKELLLQLFPYVARHPTAAESDRLRELGTIPSWMGGLGYSD
;
A
#
# COMPACT_ATOMS: atom_id res chain seq x y z
N MET A 1 -6.02 -50.31 -3.96
CA MET A 1 -5.47 -51.24 -2.96
C MET A 1 -4.06 -51.60 -3.38
N VAL A 2 -3.04 -51.15 -2.64
CA VAL A 2 -1.66 -51.64 -2.81
C VAL A 2 -1.39 -52.50 -1.59
N SER A 3 -1.34 -53.81 -1.81
CA SER A 3 -1.10 -54.83 -0.80
C SER A 3 0.15 -55.60 -1.21
N GLY A 4 1.12 -55.73 -0.30
CA GLY A 4 2.23 -56.66 -0.50
C GLY A 4 3.62 -56.09 -0.20
N LEU A 5 3.83 -55.69 1.06
CA LEU A 5 5.07 -55.62 1.84
C LEU A 5 4.72 -54.73 3.02
N GLY A 6 4.73 -55.27 4.24
CA GLY A 6 4.29 -54.59 5.47
C GLY A 6 5.25 -53.50 5.92
N ILE A 7 5.56 -52.55 5.03
CA ILE A 7 6.30 -51.35 5.35
C ILE A 7 5.25 -50.35 5.86
N PRO A 8 5.35 -49.85 7.11
CA PRO A 8 4.47 -48.80 7.58
C PRO A 8 4.64 -47.60 6.65
N PHE A 9 3.57 -47.23 5.95
CA PHE A 9 3.55 -46.06 5.09
C PHE A 9 2.56 -45.04 5.66
N GLN A 10 2.92 -43.77 5.55
CA GLN A 10 2.06 -42.65 5.94
C GLN A 10 1.84 -41.79 4.70
N ILE A 11 0.57 -41.52 4.37
CA ILE A 11 0.21 -40.60 3.30
C ILE A 11 0.07 -39.21 3.91
N PHE A 12 0.84 -38.26 3.38
CA PHE A 12 0.83 -36.87 3.80
C PHE A 12 0.03 -36.05 2.77
N ASP A 13 -1.00 -35.37 3.24
CA ASP A 13 -1.79 -34.43 2.43
C ASP A 13 -1.15 -33.04 2.51
N ARG A 14 -0.62 -32.59 1.37
CA ARG A 14 0.07 -31.30 1.26
C ARG A 14 -0.81 -30.11 1.65
N GLU A 15 -2.07 -30.07 1.22
CA GLU A 15 -2.97 -28.93 1.48
C GLU A 15 -3.33 -28.88 2.96
N LYS A 16 -3.57 -30.05 3.57
CA LYS A 16 -3.87 -30.13 5.00
C LYS A 16 -2.68 -29.75 5.87
N ILE A 17 -1.46 -30.17 5.48
CA ILE A 17 -0.23 -29.79 6.18
C ILE A 17 0.00 -28.28 6.07
N GLU A 18 -0.09 -27.72 4.86
CA GLU A 18 0.08 -26.30 4.63
C GLU A 18 -0.97 -25.46 5.38
N GLY A 19 -2.22 -25.91 5.35
CA GLY A 19 -3.32 -25.34 6.13
C GLY A 19 -2.99 -25.22 7.62
N GLN A 20 -2.47 -26.28 8.23
CA GLN A 20 -2.11 -26.28 9.67
C GLN A 20 -0.84 -25.49 9.97
N LEU A 21 0.17 -25.56 9.09
CA LEU A 21 1.49 -24.99 9.30
C LEU A 21 1.52 -23.47 9.06
N LEU A 22 0.83 -22.95 8.04
CA LEU A 22 0.93 -21.54 7.63
C LEU A 22 -0.16 -20.64 8.23
N HIS A 23 -1.32 -21.19 8.64
CA HIS A 23 -2.44 -20.40 9.17
C HIS A 23 -2.41 -20.24 10.70
N SER A 24 -1.39 -20.73 11.38
CA SER A 24 -1.20 -20.55 12.82
C SER A 24 0.15 -19.92 13.13
N SER A 25 0.20 -19.02 14.12
CA SER A 25 1.44 -18.39 14.57
C SER A 25 2.50 -19.41 14.99
N ARG A 26 2.07 -20.43 15.75
CA ARG A 26 2.93 -21.54 16.19
C ARG A 26 3.40 -22.41 15.01
N GLY A 27 2.55 -22.64 14.02
CA GLY A 27 2.92 -23.36 12.80
C GLY A 27 4.00 -22.61 12.01
N LEU A 28 3.87 -21.28 11.87
CA LEU A 28 4.87 -20.44 11.23
C LEU A 28 6.21 -20.45 11.96
N GLU A 29 6.22 -20.47 13.30
CA GLU A 29 7.45 -20.62 14.08
C GLU A 29 8.15 -21.97 13.83
N LEU A 30 7.38 -23.06 13.78
CA LEU A 30 7.92 -24.37 13.43
C LEU A 30 8.46 -24.38 12.00
N ALA A 31 7.72 -23.76 11.06
CA ALA A 31 8.13 -23.68 9.68
C ALA A 31 9.42 -22.86 9.50
N LYS A 32 9.58 -21.74 10.22
CA LYS A 32 10.82 -20.96 10.26
C LYS A 32 12.00 -21.79 10.76
N ARG A 33 11.76 -22.65 11.76
CA ARG A 33 12.80 -23.48 12.37
C ARG A 33 13.26 -24.63 11.48
N TYR A 34 12.31 -25.34 10.86
CA TYR A 34 12.58 -26.59 10.14
C TYR A 34 12.64 -26.43 8.61
N PHE A 35 12.01 -25.40 8.06
CA PHE A 35 11.94 -25.11 6.62
C PHE A 35 12.31 -23.65 6.28
N PRO A 36 13.48 -23.16 6.73
CA PRO A 36 13.82 -21.74 6.65
C PRO A 36 13.80 -21.19 5.21
N LYS A 37 14.34 -21.93 4.24
CA LYS A 37 14.37 -21.51 2.83
C LYS A 37 12.98 -21.40 2.22
N SER A 38 12.10 -22.35 2.52
CA SER A 38 10.73 -22.35 2.01
C SER A 38 9.91 -21.21 2.61
N ILE A 39 10.08 -20.94 3.90
CA ILE A 39 9.41 -19.82 4.57
C ILE A 39 9.94 -18.47 4.10
N GLU A 40 11.23 -18.35 3.84
CA GLU A 40 11.81 -17.14 3.26
C GLU A 40 11.21 -16.85 1.88
N ALA A 41 11.19 -17.84 0.99
CA ALA A 41 10.56 -17.71 -0.33
C ALA A 41 9.07 -17.34 -0.22
N TRP A 42 8.30 -18.07 0.61
CA TRP A 42 6.88 -17.79 0.83
C TRP A 42 6.65 -16.38 1.38
N SER A 43 7.47 -15.91 2.32
CA SER A 43 7.34 -14.57 2.91
C SER A 43 7.65 -13.47 1.90
N ASN A 44 8.58 -13.70 0.97
CA ASN A 44 8.90 -12.76 -0.11
C ASN A 44 7.77 -12.68 -1.15
N GLU A 45 7.07 -13.78 -1.40
CA GLU A 45 5.94 -13.84 -2.34
C GLU A 45 4.61 -13.41 -1.70
N ASN A 46 4.52 -13.44 -0.36
CA ASN A 46 3.33 -13.08 0.42
C ASN A 46 3.68 -12.01 1.46
N PRO A 47 4.15 -10.82 1.05
CA PRO A 47 4.54 -9.77 1.97
C PRO A 47 3.32 -9.27 2.75
N THR A 48 3.50 -9.08 4.05
CA THR A 48 2.52 -8.38 4.89
C THR A 48 2.90 -6.91 5.02
N PRO A 49 1.94 -5.97 5.10
CA PRO A 49 2.24 -4.57 5.30
C PRO A 49 3.09 -4.32 6.55
N ALA A 50 4.09 -3.48 6.43
CA ALA A 50 4.97 -3.10 7.52
C ALA A 50 4.19 -2.35 8.61
N ARG A 51 4.46 -2.71 9.87
CA ARG A 51 3.88 -2.02 11.05
C ARG A 51 4.69 -0.76 11.36
N LEU A 52 4.45 0.28 10.58
CA LEU A 52 5.16 1.57 10.70
C LEU A 52 4.41 2.60 11.54
N PHE A 53 3.08 2.59 11.45
CA PHE A 53 2.20 3.54 12.13
C PHE A 53 1.43 2.85 13.26
N LYS A 54 1.01 3.64 14.27
CA LYS A 54 0.13 3.13 15.34
C LYS A 54 -1.29 2.90 14.85
N GLU A 55 -1.73 3.70 13.89
CA GLU A 55 -3.07 3.65 13.33
C GLU A 55 -3.21 2.52 12.30
N HIS A 56 -4.42 1.97 12.20
CA HIS A 56 -4.75 0.99 11.18
C HIS A 56 -4.79 1.67 9.81
N LEU A 57 -4.25 0.98 8.81
CA LEU A 57 -4.24 1.47 7.43
C LEU A 57 -5.67 1.52 6.92
N ASN A 58 -6.08 2.70 6.47
CA ASN A 58 -7.43 2.95 6.00
C ASN A 58 -7.40 3.93 4.84
N LEU A 59 -7.62 3.41 3.64
CA LEU A 59 -7.81 4.24 2.45
C LEU A 59 -9.28 4.16 2.06
N ALA A 60 -10.08 5.11 2.55
CA ALA A 60 -11.52 5.07 2.41
C ALA A 60 -11.97 5.44 1.00
N CYS A 61 -12.90 4.67 0.43
CA CYS A 61 -13.54 5.02 -0.84
C CYS A 61 -14.35 6.32 -0.69
N ALA A 62 -14.10 7.30 -1.55
CA ALA A 62 -14.77 8.60 -1.56
C ALA A 62 -16.30 8.53 -1.79
N ASN A 63 -16.83 7.40 -2.27
CA ASN A 63 -18.26 7.19 -2.49
C ASN A 63 -18.92 6.35 -1.39
N CYS A 64 -18.35 5.19 -1.04
CA CYS A 64 -18.99 4.22 -0.14
C CYS A 64 -18.30 4.05 1.22
N GLY A 65 -17.16 4.70 1.45
CA GLY A 65 -16.40 4.62 2.71
C GLY A 65 -15.70 3.29 3.00
N THR A 66 -15.82 2.29 2.11
CA THR A 66 -15.11 1.01 2.28
C THR A 66 -13.60 1.22 2.25
N ASN A 67 -12.86 0.55 3.14
CA ASN A 67 -11.41 0.52 3.13
C ASN A 67 -10.91 -0.25 1.89
N LEU A 68 -10.21 0.45 1.00
CA LEU A 68 -9.71 -0.08 -0.27
C LEU A 68 -8.50 -1.00 -0.08
N LEU A 69 -7.86 -0.97 1.08
CA LEU A 69 -6.67 -1.78 1.40
C LEU A 69 -6.99 -3.20 1.87
N GLU A 70 -8.22 -3.44 2.34
CA GLU A 70 -8.67 -4.75 2.84
C GLU A 70 -9.19 -5.67 1.73
N LYS A 71 -9.56 -5.11 0.57
CA LYS A 71 -10.15 -5.86 -0.54
C LYS A 71 -9.19 -5.86 -1.73
N PRO A 72 -8.42 -6.94 -1.96
CA PRO A 72 -7.48 -6.98 -3.07
C PRO A 72 -8.19 -6.75 -4.41
N GLY A 73 -7.68 -5.78 -5.17
CA GLY A 73 -8.00 -5.57 -6.58
C GLY A 73 -9.30 -4.86 -6.90
N LYS A 74 -9.73 -3.93 -6.05
CA LYS A 74 -10.95 -3.14 -6.29
C LYS A 74 -10.77 -1.65 -6.10
N GLY A 75 -9.56 -1.12 -5.98
CA GLY A 75 -9.34 0.30 -5.69
C GLY A 75 -8.58 1.01 -6.81
N VAL A 76 -9.04 2.19 -7.21
CA VAL A 76 -8.34 3.08 -8.13
C VAL A 76 -8.13 4.44 -7.51
N VAL A 77 -7.01 5.09 -7.85
CA VAL A 77 -6.82 6.52 -7.66
C VAL A 77 -7.13 7.25 -8.96
N SER A 78 -7.89 8.33 -8.89
CA SER A 78 -8.21 9.18 -10.03
C SER A 78 -7.77 10.62 -9.77
N LEU A 79 -7.04 11.20 -10.72
CA LEU A 79 -6.45 12.53 -10.64
C LEU A 79 -7.19 13.43 -11.61
N TRP A 80 -7.88 14.42 -11.09
CA TRP A 80 -8.81 15.28 -11.83
C TRP A 80 -8.24 16.67 -12.02
N GLN A 81 -8.25 17.13 -13.28
CA GLN A 81 -7.74 18.44 -13.65
C GLN A 81 -8.58 19.09 -14.74
N LYS A 82 -8.39 20.39 -14.95
CA LYS A 82 -8.96 21.09 -16.09
C LYS A 82 -8.24 20.68 -17.37
N MET A 83 -8.98 20.61 -18.47
CA MET A 83 -8.37 20.41 -19.77
C MET A 83 -7.46 21.60 -20.10
N ARG A 84 -6.24 21.33 -20.56
CA ARG A 84 -5.33 22.38 -21.01
C ARG A 84 -5.90 23.09 -22.24
N GLU A 85 -5.85 24.42 -22.22
CA GLU A 85 -6.22 25.26 -23.36
C GLU A 85 -5.05 25.48 -24.32
N SER A 86 -3.81 25.33 -23.83
CA SER A 86 -2.59 25.41 -24.64
C SER A 86 -1.52 24.41 -24.19
N PRO A 87 -0.59 23.99 -25.07
CA PRO A 87 0.49 23.08 -24.70
C PRO A 87 1.43 23.63 -23.61
N GLN A 88 1.54 24.96 -23.49
CA GLN A 88 2.39 25.63 -22.51
C GLN A 88 1.76 25.70 -21.11
N GLN A 89 0.44 25.53 -21.03
CA GLN A 89 -0.27 25.51 -19.76
C GLN A 89 0.17 24.31 -18.92
N LYS A 90 0.51 24.58 -17.65
CA LYS A 90 0.84 23.54 -16.67
C LYS A 90 -0.43 22.88 -16.15
N ASP A 91 -0.31 21.61 -15.79
CA ASP A 91 -1.38 20.89 -15.13
C ASP A 91 -1.72 21.52 -13.79
N ALA A 92 -3.01 21.49 -13.47
CA ALA A 92 -3.56 21.98 -12.22
C ALA A 92 -4.58 20.94 -11.74
N PHE A 93 -4.16 20.08 -10.82
CA PHE A 93 -5.00 19.04 -10.24
C PHE A 93 -5.95 19.66 -9.21
N GLU A 94 -7.22 19.62 -9.53
CA GLU A 94 -8.28 20.19 -8.69
C GLU A 94 -8.72 19.19 -7.61
N GLN A 95 -8.75 17.90 -7.93
CA GLN A 95 -9.19 16.85 -7.00
C GLN A 95 -8.44 15.54 -7.24
N ILE A 96 -8.21 14.79 -6.16
CA ILE A 96 -7.72 13.41 -6.21
C ILE A 96 -8.68 12.56 -5.40
N HIS A 97 -9.12 11.43 -5.94
CA HIS A 97 -10.07 10.55 -5.27
C HIS A 97 -9.60 9.10 -5.30
N PHE A 98 -9.91 8.37 -4.24
CA PHE A 98 -9.77 6.91 -4.18
C PHE A 98 -11.16 6.29 -4.21
N THR A 99 -11.41 5.38 -5.13
CA THR A 99 -12.75 4.78 -5.28
C THR A 99 -12.69 3.29 -5.53
N CYS A 100 -13.79 2.61 -5.20
CA CYS A 100 -13.96 1.25 -5.66
C CYS A 100 -14.12 1.23 -7.18
N PHE A 101 -13.44 0.29 -7.84
CA PHE A 101 -13.57 0.05 -9.28
C PHE A 101 -15.02 -0.27 -9.67
N GLY A 102 -15.49 0.32 -10.76
CA GLY A 102 -16.86 0.22 -11.28
C GLY A 102 -17.79 1.27 -10.67
N HIS A 103 -18.87 0.86 -10.02
CA HIS A 103 -19.95 1.80 -9.66
C HIS A 103 -19.50 3.06 -8.89
N CYS A 104 -18.54 2.93 -7.97
CA CYS A 104 -18.09 4.09 -7.19
C CYS A 104 -17.25 5.06 -8.02
N ASP A 105 -16.36 4.57 -8.89
CA ASP A 105 -15.59 5.41 -9.81
C ASP A 105 -16.50 6.11 -10.83
N ASP A 106 -17.52 5.42 -11.34
CA ASP A 106 -18.49 5.94 -12.30
C ASP A 106 -19.30 7.11 -11.73
N VAL A 107 -19.74 6.99 -10.47
CA VAL A 107 -20.51 8.03 -9.79
C VAL A 107 -19.69 9.30 -9.62
N ILE A 108 -18.46 9.17 -9.10
CA ILE A 108 -17.57 10.31 -8.92
C ILE A 108 -17.18 10.90 -10.29
N GLY A 109 -16.90 10.06 -11.28
CA GLY A 109 -16.51 10.50 -12.61
C GLY A 109 -17.62 11.25 -13.34
N LYS A 110 -18.88 10.82 -13.23
CA LYS A 110 -20.03 11.57 -13.78
C LYS A 110 -20.17 12.95 -13.15
N ARG A 111 -19.98 13.05 -11.83
CA ARG A 111 -20.04 14.33 -11.10
C ARG A 111 -18.96 15.29 -11.58
N LEU A 112 -17.71 14.84 -11.64
CA LEU A 112 -16.58 15.72 -11.95
C LEU A 112 -16.47 16.08 -13.43
N ARG A 113 -16.96 15.22 -14.34
CA ARG A 113 -17.10 15.57 -15.76
C ARG A 113 -18.17 16.63 -16.00
N ALA A 114 -19.20 16.72 -15.16
CA ALA A 114 -20.16 17.83 -15.21
C ALA A 114 -19.49 19.19 -14.91
N ASP A 115 -18.44 19.17 -14.09
CA ASP A 115 -17.57 20.32 -13.79
C ASP A 115 -16.48 20.55 -14.86
N LYS A 116 -16.57 19.85 -16.01
CA LYS A 116 -15.61 19.90 -17.13
C LYS A 116 -14.18 19.49 -16.76
N LEU A 117 -14.02 18.65 -15.75
CA LEU A 117 -12.73 18.05 -15.41
C LEU A 117 -12.47 16.79 -16.23
N ILE A 118 -11.20 16.53 -16.49
CA ILE A 118 -10.69 15.29 -17.10
C ILE A 118 -9.85 14.53 -16.08
N ASP A 119 -9.80 13.20 -16.21
CA ASP A 119 -9.09 12.32 -15.31
C ASP A 119 -8.06 11.42 -15.97
N GLY A 120 -7.05 11.06 -15.19
CA GLY A 120 -6.25 9.85 -15.35
C GLY A 120 -6.41 8.98 -14.11
N TRP A 121 -6.43 7.65 -14.28
CA TRP A 121 -6.55 6.71 -13.17
C TRP A 121 -5.43 5.67 -13.16
N GLU A 122 -5.12 5.16 -11.97
CA GLU A 122 -4.14 4.09 -11.74
C GLU A 122 -4.70 3.09 -10.69
N ASP A 123 -4.37 1.80 -10.81
CA ASP A 123 -4.76 0.76 -9.83
C ASP A 123 -3.91 0.91 -8.56
N ILE A 124 -4.57 0.91 -7.40
CA ILE A 124 -3.90 1.08 -6.10
C ILE A 124 -2.89 -0.05 -5.81
N ARG A 125 -3.14 -1.28 -6.29
CA ARG A 125 -2.20 -2.39 -6.16
C ARG A 125 -0.96 -2.17 -6.99
N ASP A 126 -1.09 -1.60 -8.19
CA ASP A 126 0.05 -1.33 -9.06
C ASP A 126 0.94 -0.27 -8.40
N ILE A 127 0.35 0.75 -7.80
CA ILE A 127 1.08 1.75 -7.01
C ILE A 127 1.77 1.11 -5.80
N SER A 128 1.17 0.08 -5.22
CA SER A 128 1.74 -0.67 -4.08
C SER A 128 2.93 -1.57 -4.46
N ILE A 129 3.33 -1.62 -5.73
CA ILE A 129 4.59 -2.25 -6.15
C ILE A 129 5.75 -1.29 -5.82
N PRO A 130 6.81 -1.71 -5.11
CA PRO A 130 7.86 -0.80 -4.61
C PRO A 130 8.48 0.11 -5.67
N THR A 131 8.73 -0.41 -6.88
CA THR A 131 9.30 0.35 -8.00
C THR A 131 8.31 1.36 -8.60
N VAL A 132 7.01 1.05 -8.57
CA VAL A 132 5.95 1.95 -9.04
C VAL A 132 5.68 3.03 -7.99
N TYR A 133 5.68 2.68 -6.70
CA TYR A 133 5.54 3.63 -5.59
C TYR A 133 6.61 4.71 -5.63
N ILE A 134 7.89 4.33 -5.75
CA ILE A 134 8.97 5.33 -5.79
C ILE A 134 8.92 6.16 -7.07
N ARG A 135 8.49 5.57 -8.21
CA ARG A 135 8.24 6.31 -9.44
C ARG A 135 7.17 7.38 -9.22
N TRP A 136 6.08 7.03 -8.54
CA TRP A 136 5.01 7.95 -8.15
C TRP A 136 5.51 9.12 -7.30
N VAL A 137 6.27 8.84 -6.24
CA VAL A 137 6.89 9.88 -5.40
C VAL A 137 7.76 10.81 -6.25
N MET A 138 8.61 10.27 -7.12
CA MET A 138 9.49 11.06 -7.97
C MET A 138 8.71 11.87 -9.02
N SER A 139 7.64 11.32 -9.61
CA SER A 139 6.76 12.05 -10.52
C SER A 139 6.16 13.27 -9.86
N VAL A 140 5.60 13.12 -8.65
CA VAL A 140 5.05 14.25 -7.88
C VAL A 140 6.10 15.33 -7.63
N LEU A 141 7.31 14.95 -7.19
CA LEU A 141 8.40 15.91 -6.96
C LEU A 141 8.81 16.65 -8.24
N ASN A 142 8.89 15.94 -9.36
CA ASN A 142 9.23 16.51 -10.66
C ASN A 142 8.12 17.45 -11.18
N GLU A 143 6.87 17.06 -11.01
CA GLU A 143 5.70 17.86 -11.38
C GLU A 143 5.68 19.18 -10.60
N LEU A 144 5.80 19.12 -9.27
CA LEU A 144 5.91 20.30 -8.41
C LEU A 144 7.05 21.22 -8.86
N ARG A 145 8.23 20.66 -9.13
CA ARG A 145 9.38 21.42 -9.66
C ARG A 145 9.09 22.07 -11.01
N SER A 146 8.27 21.42 -11.84
CA SER A 146 7.92 21.90 -13.19
C SER A 146 6.80 22.95 -13.22
N GLY A 147 6.21 23.25 -12.05
CA GLY A 147 5.13 24.22 -11.88
C GLY A 147 3.72 23.64 -11.97
N VAL A 148 3.55 22.32 -11.86
CA VAL A 148 2.23 21.70 -11.68
C VAL A 148 1.69 22.08 -10.31
N THR A 149 0.41 22.42 -10.24
CA THR A 149 -0.24 22.78 -8.99
C THR A 149 -1.28 21.75 -8.59
N TYR A 150 -1.52 21.68 -7.28
CA TYR A 150 -2.53 20.86 -6.66
C TYR A 150 -3.39 21.79 -5.79
N SER A 151 -4.71 21.63 -5.81
CA SER A 151 -5.55 22.24 -4.78
C SER A 151 -5.16 21.68 -3.41
N ASP A 152 -5.45 22.43 -2.33
CA ASP A 152 -5.12 21.98 -0.97
C ASP A 152 -5.69 20.59 -0.69
N GLN A 153 -6.95 20.34 -1.06
CA GLN A 153 -7.59 19.04 -0.86
C GLN A 153 -6.95 17.94 -1.72
N ALA A 154 -6.59 18.24 -2.97
CA ALA A 154 -5.90 17.29 -3.84
C ALA A 154 -4.53 16.90 -3.25
N PHE A 155 -3.80 17.88 -2.73
CA PHE A 155 -2.49 17.66 -2.12
C PHE A 155 -2.59 16.87 -0.81
N GLU A 156 -3.57 17.15 0.04
CA GLU A 156 -3.83 16.36 1.25
C GLU A 156 -4.14 14.90 0.91
N ASN A 157 -5.01 14.66 -0.07
CA ASN A 157 -5.33 13.30 -0.51
C ASN A 157 -4.08 12.62 -1.09
N LEU A 158 -3.24 13.33 -1.86
CA LEU A 158 -1.98 12.77 -2.37
C LEU A 158 -1.05 12.30 -1.23
N LYS A 159 -0.90 13.10 -0.16
CA LYS A 159 -0.12 12.70 1.01
C LYS A 159 -0.73 11.48 1.69
N GLU A 160 -2.06 11.46 1.86
CA GLU A 160 -2.78 10.31 2.42
C GLU A 160 -2.50 9.05 1.62
N LEU A 161 -2.61 9.08 0.29
CA LEU A 161 -2.27 7.95 -0.58
C LEU A 161 -0.86 7.44 -0.32
N LEU A 162 0.13 8.33 -0.36
CA LEU A 162 1.53 7.94 -0.17
C LEU A 162 1.76 7.31 1.20
N LEU A 163 1.22 7.92 2.26
CA LEU A 163 1.36 7.40 3.63
C LEU A 163 0.65 6.05 3.82
N GLN A 164 -0.56 5.88 3.29
CA GLN A 164 -1.34 4.65 3.44
C GLN A 164 -0.74 3.48 2.64
N LEU A 165 -0.08 3.75 1.50
CA LEU A 165 0.54 2.71 0.68
C LEU A 165 1.99 2.38 1.08
N PHE A 166 2.71 3.30 1.72
CA PHE A 166 4.11 3.07 2.12
C PHE A 166 4.34 1.76 2.91
N PRO A 167 3.48 1.37 3.86
CA PRO A 167 3.58 0.07 4.55
C PRO A 167 3.61 -1.15 3.64
N TYR A 168 2.96 -1.11 2.47
CA TYR A 168 2.93 -2.24 1.53
C TYR A 168 4.24 -2.40 0.75
N VAL A 169 5.05 -1.34 0.68
CA VAL A 169 6.33 -1.34 -0.04
C VAL A 169 7.54 -1.37 0.89
N ALA A 170 7.35 -1.06 2.16
CA ALA A 170 8.40 -1.03 3.16
C ALA A 170 8.60 -2.41 3.81
N ARG A 171 9.80 -2.61 4.37
CA ARG A 171 10.05 -3.72 5.30
C ARG A 171 9.68 -3.31 6.73
N HIS A 172 9.47 -4.30 7.59
CA HIS A 172 9.41 -4.05 9.02
C HIS A 172 10.71 -3.41 9.53
N PRO A 173 10.64 -2.42 10.44
CA PRO A 173 11.80 -1.94 11.16
C PRO A 173 12.43 -3.07 11.97
N THR A 174 13.76 -3.06 12.06
CA THR A 174 14.48 -3.92 13.01
C THR A 174 14.28 -3.42 14.44
N ALA A 175 14.64 -4.25 15.42
CA ALA A 175 14.60 -3.84 16.83
C ALA A 175 15.51 -2.61 17.07
N ALA A 176 16.74 -2.62 16.53
CA ALA A 176 17.68 -1.52 16.66
C ALA A 176 17.17 -0.21 16.02
N GLU A 177 16.49 -0.29 14.87
CA GLU A 177 15.87 0.89 14.24
C GLU A 177 14.68 1.41 15.05
N SER A 178 13.89 0.51 15.63
CA SER A 178 12.78 0.89 16.51
C SER A 178 13.28 1.58 17.77
N ASP A 179 14.38 1.09 18.36
CA ASP A 179 15.06 1.72 19.48
C ASP A 179 15.57 3.11 19.11
N ARG A 180 16.25 3.21 17.97
CA ARG A 180 16.76 4.49 17.47
C ARG A 180 15.66 5.51 17.18
N LEU A 181 14.51 5.09 16.65
CA LEU A 181 13.36 5.98 16.42
C LEU A 181 12.82 6.56 17.74
N ARG A 182 12.79 5.76 18.82
CA ARG A 182 12.39 6.25 20.15
C ARG A 182 13.37 7.29 20.68
N GLU A 183 14.68 7.03 20.56
CA GLU A 183 15.71 8.00 20.93
C GLU A 183 15.55 9.30 20.14
N LEU A 184 15.43 9.22 18.82
CA LEU A 184 15.24 10.37 17.95
C LEU A 184 13.99 11.18 18.31
N GLY A 185 12.91 10.54 18.77
CA GLY A 185 11.72 11.23 19.25
C GLY A 185 12.00 12.17 20.43
N THR A 186 12.90 11.77 21.34
CA THR A 186 13.28 12.57 22.52
C THR A 186 14.23 13.73 22.22
N ILE A 187 14.90 13.69 21.06
CA ILE A 187 15.84 14.73 20.65
C ILE A 187 15.05 15.83 19.91
N PRO A 188 15.19 17.11 20.30
CA PRO A 188 14.62 18.24 19.58
C PRO A 188 15.04 18.28 18.10
N SER A 189 14.13 18.68 17.22
CA SER A 189 14.35 18.69 15.77
C SER A 189 15.54 19.55 15.33
N TRP A 190 15.78 20.68 16.01
CA TRP A 190 16.92 21.57 15.74
C TRP A 190 18.29 20.96 16.13
N MET A 191 18.30 19.88 16.93
CA MET A 191 19.50 19.09 17.24
C MET A 191 19.62 17.83 16.38
N GLY A 192 18.81 17.70 15.32
CA GLY A 192 18.81 16.54 14.44
C GLY A 192 17.95 15.36 14.93
N GLY A 193 17.09 15.58 15.93
CA GLY A 193 16.05 14.63 16.32
C GLY A 193 14.76 14.81 15.53
N LEU A 194 13.70 14.11 15.95
CA LEU A 194 12.36 14.22 15.35
C LEU A 194 11.47 15.20 16.11
N GLY A 195 11.81 15.54 17.36
CA GLY A 195 11.13 16.58 18.13
C GLY A 195 9.66 16.26 18.42
N TYR A 196 9.28 14.99 18.55
CA TYR A 196 7.95 14.61 19.03
C TYR A 196 7.87 15.01 20.51
N SER A 197 7.36 16.21 20.77
CA SER A 197 6.89 16.59 22.10
C SER A 197 5.61 15.79 22.31
N ASP A 198 5.49 15.05 23.43
CA ASP A 198 4.23 14.43 23.83
C ASP A 198 3.07 15.45 23.82
#